data_AF-A0A834I355-F1
#
_entry.id   AF-A0A834I355-F1
#
_cell.length_a   1.000
_cell.length_b   1.000
_cell.length_c   1.000
_cell.angle_alpha   90.00
_cell.angle_beta   90.00
_cell.angle_gamma   90.00
#
_symmetry.space_group_name_H-M   'P 1'
#
loop_
_entity.id
_entity.type
_entity.pdbx_description
1 polymer ?
#
loop_
_entity_poly.entity_id
_entity_poly.type
_entity_poly.pdbx_seq_one_letter_code
_entity_poly.pdbx_strand_id
1 'polypeptide(L)'
;MEKIAAGFVLFRRASNHLEYLLLQTAYGKNHWSPPKGYVEQGESELDTAYRETLEESGINKSDIKVYEDTKRTLNYMVEDFYWLQIQDACDLAEFKNMQDLLLEYDNFIKKSL
;
A
#
# COMPACT_ATOMS: atom_id res chain seq x y z
N MET A 1 17.29 -2.72 -7.79
CA MET A 1 17.18 -2.59 -6.32
C MET A 1 15.79 -3.01 -5.93
N GLU A 2 15.67 -3.88 -4.95
CA GLU A 2 14.39 -4.24 -4.35
C GLU A 2 13.78 -2.99 -3.72
N LYS A 3 12.50 -2.71 -4.00
CA LYS A 3 11.81 -1.59 -3.37
C LYS A 3 11.28 -2.05 -2.01
N ILE A 4 11.90 -1.54 -0.96
CA ILE A 4 11.48 -1.81 0.41
C ILE A 4 10.49 -0.71 0.82
N ALA A 5 9.38 -1.12 1.42
CA ALA A 5 8.47 -0.23 2.12
C ALA A 5 8.47 -0.55 3.61
N ALA A 6 8.40 0.49 4.45
CA ALA A 6 8.35 0.37 5.89
C ALA A 6 7.18 1.19 6.46
N GLY A 7 6.68 0.77 7.61
CA GLY A 7 5.50 1.37 8.24
C GLY A 7 5.26 0.78 9.63
N PHE A 8 4.33 1.38 10.37
CA PHE A 8 3.96 0.91 11.70
C PHE A 8 2.60 0.23 11.71
N VAL A 9 2.51 -0.89 12.42
CA VAL A 9 1.24 -1.37 12.95
C VAL A 9 0.96 -0.57 14.22
N LEU A 10 0.25 0.55 14.09
CA LEU A 10 -0.13 1.36 15.26
C LEU A 10 -1.35 0.77 15.95
N PHE A 11 -1.29 0.75 17.28
CA PHE A 11 -2.44 0.45 18.12
C PHE A 11 -2.52 1.43 19.28
N ARG A 12 -3.73 1.59 19.82
CA ARG A 12 -3.97 2.26 21.09
C ARG A 12 -4.83 1.40 22.01
N ARG A 13 -4.76 1.67 23.30
CA ARG A 13 -5.66 1.07 24.30
C ARG A 13 -6.75 2.07 24.64
N ALA A 14 -7.99 1.72 24.35
CA ALA A 14 -9.17 2.48 24.74
C ALA A 14 -10.07 1.56 25.57
N SER A 15 -10.56 2.00 26.73
CA SER A 15 -11.56 1.28 27.55
C SER A 15 -11.34 -0.25 27.69
N ASN A 16 -10.09 -0.67 27.91
CA ASN A 16 -9.62 -2.07 28.03
C ASN A 16 -9.56 -2.92 26.76
N HIS A 17 -9.88 -2.40 25.57
CA HIS A 17 -9.63 -3.08 24.29
C HIS A 17 -8.51 -2.41 23.48
N LEU A 18 -8.01 -3.15 22.49
CA LEU A 18 -7.04 -2.65 21.52
C LEU A 18 -7.77 -2.15 20.28
N GLU A 19 -7.33 -1.01 19.76
CA GLU A 19 -7.78 -0.46 18.48
C GLU A 19 -6.56 -0.28 17.59
N TYR A 20 -6.72 -0.50 16.29
CA TYR A 20 -5.64 -0.43 15.30
C TYR A 20 -5.93 0.67 14.28
N LEU A 21 -4.88 1.40 13.89
CA LEU A 21 -4.99 2.41 12.86
C LEU A 21 -4.84 1.75 11.48
N LEU A 22 -5.83 1.99 10.61
CA LEU A 22 -5.76 1.70 9.18
C LEU A 22 -6.14 2.96 8.42
N LEU A 23 -5.47 3.18 7.30
CA LEU A 23 -5.69 4.28 6.38
C LEU A 23 -6.26 3.72 5.08
N GLN A 24 -7.24 4.42 4.52
CA GLN A 24 -7.82 4.08 3.23
C GLN A 24 -7.02 4.78 2.13
N THR A 25 -6.49 4.01 1.17
CA THR A 25 -5.76 4.61 0.04
C THR A 25 -6.71 5.37 -0.89
N ALA A 26 -6.26 6.51 -1.43
CA ALA A 26 -7.07 7.34 -2.33
C ALA A 26 -7.43 6.64 -3.67
N TYR A 27 -6.58 5.72 -4.14
CA TYR A 27 -6.74 5.03 -5.43
C TYR A 27 -7.25 3.60 -5.24
N GLY A 28 -8.48 3.46 -4.72
CA GLY A 28 -9.13 2.16 -4.60
C GLY A 28 -10.25 2.20 -3.56
N LYS A 29 -11.47 1.82 -3.95
CA LYS A 29 -12.49 1.48 -2.96
C LYS A 29 -12.01 0.23 -2.22
N ASN A 30 -11.96 0.27 -0.89
CA ASN A 30 -11.73 -0.86 0.03
C ASN A 30 -10.28 -1.34 0.29
N HIS A 31 -9.23 -0.60 -0.10
CA HIS A 31 -7.88 -0.95 0.34
C HIS A 31 -7.50 -0.16 1.60
N TRP A 32 -7.46 -0.89 2.72
CA TRP A 32 -7.09 -0.37 4.05
C TRP A 32 -5.76 -0.99 4.48
N SER A 33 -4.80 -0.15 4.83
CA SER A 33 -3.49 -0.61 5.32
C SER A 33 -2.99 0.28 6.46
N PRO A 34 -2.06 -0.20 7.30
CA PRO A 34 -1.32 0.69 8.20
C PRO A 34 -0.54 1.75 7.40
N PRO A 35 -0.14 2.88 8.03
CA PRO A 35 0.67 3.87 7.35
C PRO A 35 2.02 3.28 6.95
N LYS A 36 2.38 3.46 5.68
CA LYS A 36 3.61 2.88 5.11
C LYS A 36 3.97 3.54 3.78
N GLY A 37 5.25 3.53 3.47
CA GLY A 37 5.74 3.90 2.15
C GLY A 37 7.18 3.49 1.93
N TYR A 38 7.76 3.94 0.82
CA TYR A 38 9.06 3.46 0.36
C TYR A 38 10.21 4.04 1.18
N VAL A 39 11.22 3.22 1.44
CA VAL A 39 12.46 3.67 2.06
C VAL A 39 13.21 4.56 1.07
N GLU A 40 13.46 5.81 1.45
CA GLU A 40 14.20 6.77 0.61
C GLU A 40 15.72 6.67 0.83
N GLN A 41 16.49 7.29 -0.07
CA GLN A 41 17.95 7.26 0.02
C GLN A 41 18.43 7.93 1.30
N GLY A 42 19.10 7.14 2.15
CA GLY A 42 19.67 7.61 3.42
C GLY A 42 18.75 7.42 4.63
N GLU A 43 17.53 6.90 4.45
CA GLU A 43 16.65 6.54 5.54
C GLU A 43 16.92 5.11 6.05
N SER A 44 16.73 4.90 7.35
CA SER A 44 16.48 3.56 7.88
C SER A 44 15.00 3.21 7.74
N GLU A 45 14.65 1.92 7.76
CA GLU A 45 13.24 1.49 7.76
C GLU A 45 12.41 2.13 8.90
N LEU A 46 13.04 2.39 10.05
CA LEU A 46 12.38 3.02 11.19
C LEU A 46 12.14 4.51 10.92
N ASP A 47 13.08 5.20 10.30
CA ASP A 47 12.93 6.61 9.91
C ASP A 47 11.80 6.76 8.88
N THR A 48 11.78 5.89 7.87
CA THR A 48 10.69 5.80 6.89
C THR A 48 9.35 5.55 7.57
N ALA A 49 9.26 4.59 8.51
CA ALA A 49 8.01 4.32 9.21
C ALA A 49 7.49 5.53 10.00
N TYR A 50 8.38 6.32 10.62
CA TYR A 50 8.01 7.57 11.29
C TYR A 50 7.55 8.65 10.31
N ARG A 51 8.28 8.85 9.20
CA ARG A 51 7.95 9.85 8.18
C ARG A 51 6.58 9.58 7.57
N GLU A 52 6.35 8.36 7.10
CA GLU A 52 5.09 7.94 6.45
C GLU A 52 3.91 8.02 7.43
N THR A 53 4.11 7.65 8.70
CA THR A 53 3.07 7.80 9.71
C THR A 53 2.69 9.26 9.93
N LEU A 54 3.67 10.16 9.98
CA LEU A 54 3.41 11.59 10.10
C LEU A 54 2.69 12.14 8.86
N GLU A 55 3.16 11.79 7.66
CA GLU A 55 2.60 12.27 6.38
C GLU A 55 1.16 11.81 6.16
N GLU A 56 0.87 10.52 6.41
CA GLU A 56 -0.43 9.93 6.08
C GLU A 56 -1.47 10.08 7.19
N SER A 57 -1.05 10.25 8.46
CA SER A 57 -1.97 10.30 9.61
C SER A 57 -1.84 11.52 10.51
N GLY A 58 -0.74 12.29 10.40
CA GLY A 58 -0.45 13.43 11.28
C GLY A 58 0.05 13.05 12.67
N ILE A 59 0.25 11.76 12.98
CA ILE A 59 0.74 11.29 14.28
C ILE A 59 2.25 11.49 14.39
N ASN A 60 2.71 12.15 15.45
CA ASN A 60 4.12 12.48 15.62
C ASN A 60 4.91 11.34 16.25
N LYS A 61 6.22 11.31 15.98
CA LYS A 61 7.17 10.39 16.63
C LYS A 61 7.09 10.43 18.16
N SER A 62 6.82 11.59 18.75
CA SER A 62 6.66 11.77 20.20
C SER A 62 5.45 11.02 20.79
N ASP A 63 4.45 10.73 19.97
CA ASP A 63 3.20 10.07 20.39
C ASP A 63 3.30 8.54 20.27
N ILE A 64 4.42 8.03 19.73
CA ILE A 64 4.61 6.62 19.39
C ILE A 64 5.64 5.99 20.32
N LYS A 65 5.22 4.94 21.04
CA LYS A 65 6.12 4.01 21.72
C LYS A 65 6.35 2.78 20.86
N VAL A 66 7.60 2.54 20.46
CA VAL A 66 7.99 1.40 19.61
C VAL A 66 8.37 0.18 20.45
N TYR A 67 7.98 -1.01 19.98
CA TYR A 67 8.36 -2.30 20.54
C TYR A 67 9.08 -3.12 19.45
N GLU A 68 10.41 -3.01 19.39
CA GLU A 68 11.22 -3.50 18.25
C GLU A 68 11.29 -5.03 18.13
N ASP A 69 11.05 -5.77 19.22
CA ASP A 69 11.06 -7.24 19.26
C ASP A 69 10.03 -7.91 18.32
N THR A 70 9.13 -7.10 17.73
CA THR A 70 8.01 -7.53 16.89
C THR A 70 8.19 -7.24 15.41
N LYS A 71 9.35 -6.75 14.96
CA LYS A 71 9.61 -6.45 13.53
C LYS A 71 9.32 -7.65 12.63
N ARG A 72 8.59 -7.43 11.52
CA ARG A 72 8.27 -8.43 10.50
C ARG A 72 8.39 -7.83 9.10
N THR A 73 8.81 -8.65 8.14
CA THR A 73 8.89 -8.29 6.71
C THR A 73 7.87 -9.12 5.94
N LEU A 74 7.04 -8.45 5.14
CA LEU A 74 6.12 -9.10 4.20
C LEU A 74 6.74 -9.05 2.80
N ASN A 75 6.94 -10.20 2.18
CA ASN A 75 7.49 -10.30 0.82
C ASN A 75 6.33 -10.48 -0.17
N TYR A 76 6.12 -9.50 -1.04
CA TYR A 76 5.14 -9.59 -2.12
C TYR A 76 5.84 -10.12 -3.38
N MET A 77 5.86 -11.44 -3.53
CA MET A 77 6.36 -12.06 -4.77
C MET A 77 5.25 -12.11 -5.81
N VAL A 78 5.58 -11.75 -7.05
CA VAL A 78 4.69 -12.01 -8.20
C VAL A 78 4.75 -13.51 -8.47
N GLU A 79 3.65 -14.22 -8.21
CA GLU A 79 3.59 -15.67 -8.40
C GLU A 79 3.48 -16.05 -9.87
N ASP A 80 2.72 -15.29 -10.66
CA ASP A 80 2.48 -15.52 -12.09
C ASP A 80 2.34 -14.21 -12.86
N PHE A 81 2.57 -14.26 -14.18
CA PHE A 81 2.25 -13.16 -15.11
C PHE A 81 1.73 -13.72 -16.44
N TYR A 82 0.79 -12.99 -17.05
CA TYR A 82 0.14 -13.38 -18.30
C TYR A 82 0.19 -12.24 -19.32
N TRP A 83 0.34 -12.58 -20.60
CA TRP A 83 0.01 -11.70 -21.72
C TRP A 83 -1.38 -12.07 -22.22
N LEU A 84 -2.34 -11.15 -22.07
CA LEU A 84 -3.76 -11.42 -22.32
C LEU A 84 -4.34 -10.45 -23.34
N GLN A 85 -5.35 -10.89 -24.07
CA GLN A 85 -6.20 -9.98 -24.84
C GLN A 85 -7.10 -9.18 -23.90
N ILE A 86 -7.62 -8.03 -24.35
CA ILE A 86 -8.30 -7.07 -23.49
C ILE A 86 -9.48 -7.67 -22.70
N GLN A 87 -10.23 -8.62 -23.28
CA GLN A 87 -11.35 -9.26 -22.60
C GLN A 87 -10.86 -10.13 -21.43
N ASP A 88 -9.91 -11.04 -21.70
CA ASP A 88 -9.35 -11.92 -20.67
C ASP A 88 -8.62 -11.13 -19.57
N ALA A 89 -7.95 -10.03 -19.94
CA ALA A 89 -7.30 -9.13 -19.00
C ALA A 89 -8.32 -8.46 -18.05
N CYS A 90 -9.47 -8.04 -18.57
CA CYS A 90 -10.53 -7.47 -17.75
C CYS A 90 -11.16 -8.52 -16.82
N ASP A 91 -11.38 -9.73 -17.32
CA ASP A 91 -11.95 -10.83 -16.56
C ASP A 91 -11.02 -11.22 -15.40
N LEU A 92 -9.71 -11.33 -15.65
CA LEU A 92 -8.70 -11.64 -14.63
C LEU A 92 -8.50 -10.50 -13.61
N ALA A 93 -8.67 -9.24 -14.02
CA ALA A 93 -8.43 -8.10 -13.13
C ALA A 93 -9.44 -7.99 -11.98
N GLU A 94 -10.64 -8.56 -12.12
CA GLU A 94 -11.78 -8.60 -11.17
C GLU A 94 -12.33 -7.25 -10.64
N PHE A 95 -11.51 -6.21 -10.60
CA PHE A 95 -11.84 -4.90 -10.07
C PHE A 95 -12.28 -3.95 -11.18
N LYS A 96 -13.49 -3.41 -11.06
CA LYS A 96 -14.10 -2.55 -12.08
C LYS A 96 -13.24 -1.33 -12.43
N ASN A 97 -12.56 -0.70 -11.48
CA ASN A 97 -11.68 0.44 -11.77
C ASN A 97 -10.49 0.04 -12.66
N MET A 98 -9.94 -1.17 -12.48
CA MET A 98 -8.88 -1.68 -13.33
C MET A 98 -9.42 -2.04 -14.72
N GLN A 99 -10.59 -2.67 -14.78
CA GLN A 99 -11.27 -2.98 -16.06
C GLN A 99 -11.56 -1.71 -16.87
N ASP A 100 -12.14 -0.68 -16.21
CA ASP A 100 -12.44 0.61 -16.83
C ASP A 100 -11.14 1.26 -17.38
N LEU A 101 -10.05 1.21 -16.61
CA LEU A 101 -8.73 1.71 -17.02
C LEU A 101 -8.17 0.94 -18.23
N LEU A 102 -8.17 -0.39 -18.19
CA LEU A 102 -7.67 -1.23 -19.28
C LEU A 102 -8.43 -0.96 -20.59
N LEU A 103 -9.76 -0.86 -20.53
CA LEU A 103 -10.60 -0.57 -21.69
C LEU A 103 -10.37 0.84 -22.24
N GLU A 104 -10.16 1.84 -21.39
CA GLU A 104 -9.83 3.20 -21.81
C GLU A 104 -8.54 3.22 -22.64
N TYR A 105 -7.48 2.57 -22.14
CA TYR A 105 -6.18 2.53 -22.82
C TYR A 105 -6.21 1.71 -24.11
N ASP A 106 -6.86 0.54 -24.12
CA ASP A 106 -7.03 -0.26 -25.34
C ASP A 106 -7.74 0.53 -26.45
N ASN A 107 -8.80 1.27 -26.10
CA ASN A 107 -9.50 2.15 -27.02
C ASN A 107 -8.65 3.32 -27.52
N PHE A 108 -7.85 3.93 -26.63
CA PHE A 108 -6.93 5.01 -27.02
C PHE A 108 -5.88 4.50 -28.01
N ILE A 109 -5.26 3.35 -27.72
CA ILE A 109 -4.20 2.76 -28.55
C ILE A 109 -4.75 2.40 -29.94
N LYS A 110 -5.90 1.72 -30.02
CA LYS A 110 -6.54 1.35 -31.29
C LYS A 110 -6.94 2.53 -32.19
N LYS A 111 -7.05 3.73 -31.61
CA LYS A 111 -7.33 4.97 -32.35
C LYS A 111 -6.06 5.74 -32.73
N SER A 112 -4.95 5.47 -32.05
CA SER A 112 -3.71 6.25 -32.15
C SER A 112 -2.61 5.53 -32.93
N LEU A 113 -2.76 4.22 -33.13
CA LEU A 113 -1.95 3.37 -34.01
C LEU A 113 -2.81 2.94 -35.22
#